data_AF-A0A8C7YCI8-F1
#
_entry.id   AF-A0A8C7YCI8-F1
#
_cell.length_a   1.000
_cell.length_b   1.000
_cell.length_c   1.000
_cell.angle_alpha   90.00
_cell.angle_beta   90.00
_cell.angle_gamma   90.00
#
_symmetry.space_group_name_H-M   'P 1'
#
loop_
_entity.id
_entity.type
_entity.pdbx_description
1 polymer ?
#
loop_
_entity_poly.entity_id
_entity_poly.type
_entity_poly.pdbx_seq_one_letter_code
_entity_poly.pdbx_strand_id
1 'polypeptide(L)'
;PVGPLPWTTTFYPTVFQSSPSSQEVVIVSATRTPMGSFKGCLAAVPATKLGSVAIRGAVDQAGIAPEEVKEVYMGNVLQAGQGQAPTRQALLGAGIRNIQVTPIS
;
A
#
# COMPACT_ATOMS: atom_id res chain seq x y z
N PRO A 1 -47.26 0.24 28.69
CA PRO A 1 -46.08 0.26 27.79
C PRO A 1 -45.16 1.44 28.16
N VAL A 2 -44.26 1.20 29.11
CA VAL A 2 -43.46 2.22 29.79
C VAL A 2 -42.29 2.66 28.92
N GLY A 3 -42.18 3.96 28.64
CA GLY A 3 -41.02 4.54 27.97
C GLY A 3 -39.77 4.53 28.85
N PRO A 4 -38.57 4.61 28.27
CA PRO A 4 -37.32 4.54 29.03
C PRO A 4 -37.15 5.72 30.00
N LEU A 5 -36.56 5.43 31.15
CA LEU A 5 -36.37 6.36 32.27
C LEU A 5 -35.24 7.39 31.98
N PRO A 6 -35.30 8.59 32.58
CA PRO A 6 -34.43 9.72 32.22
C PRO A 6 -32.92 9.55 32.51
N TRP A 7 -32.52 8.46 33.14
CA TRP A 7 -31.11 8.16 33.48
C TRP A 7 -30.46 7.11 32.58
N THR A 8 -31.18 6.57 31.58
CA THR A 8 -30.60 5.63 30.63
C THR A 8 -29.96 6.40 29.47
N THR A 9 -28.67 6.71 29.59
CA THR A 9 -27.89 7.28 28.47
C THR A 9 -27.84 6.26 27.34
N THR A 10 -28.71 6.42 26.35
CA THR A 10 -28.61 5.69 25.07
C THR A 10 -27.31 6.13 24.40
N PHE A 11 -26.30 5.26 24.45
CA PHE A 11 -25.11 5.37 23.61
C PHE A 11 -25.57 5.19 22.16
N TYR A 12 -25.78 6.30 21.45
CA TYR A 12 -25.79 6.28 19.99
C TYR A 12 -24.32 6.21 19.59
N PRO A 13 -23.82 5.08 19.04
CA PRO A 13 -22.53 5.12 18.39
C PRO A 13 -22.67 6.11 17.24
N THR A 14 -22.00 7.25 17.34
CA THR A 14 -21.83 8.15 16.20
C THR A 14 -20.98 7.40 15.20
N VAL A 15 -21.62 6.62 14.32
CA VAL A 15 -21.00 6.13 13.09
C VAL A 15 -20.70 7.39 12.31
N PHE A 16 -19.42 7.71 12.15
CA PHE A 16 -18.97 8.78 11.28
C PHE A 16 -19.32 8.37 9.85
N GLN A 17 -20.51 8.71 9.41
CA GLN A 17 -21.00 8.41 8.08
C GLN A 17 -20.47 9.51 7.16
N SER A 18 -19.32 9.25 6.52
CA SER A 18 -18.88 10.11 5.42
C SER A 18 -19.84 9.86 4.25
N SER A 19 -20.56 10.90 3.86
CA SER A 19 -21.26 10.90 2.58
C SER A 19 -20.19 10.82 1.50
N PRO A 20 -20.20 9.84 0.57
CA PRO A 20 -19.18 9.75 -0.45
C PRO A 20 -19.34 10.95 -1.38
N SER A 21 -18.58 12.00 -1.11
CA SER A 21 -18.29 13.02 -2.10
C SER A 21 -17.60 12.30 -3.26
N SER A 22 -17.86 12.68 -4.51
CA SER A 22 -17.32 12.01 -5.70
C SER A 22 -15.78 12.03 -5.81
N GLN A 23 -15.08 12.45 -4.75
CA GLN A 23 -13.63 12.58 -4.61
C GLN A 23 -13.12 11.96 -3.29
N GLU A 24 -13.76 10.91 -2.77
CA GLU A 24 -13.20 10.17 -1.64
C GLU A 24 -11.96 9.36 -2.07
N VAL A 25 -10.85 9.55 -1.34
CA VAL A 25 -9.62 8.76 -1.50
C VAL A 25 -9.70 7.58 -0.54
N VAL A 26 -9.67 6.37 -1.11
CA VAL A 26 -9.77 5.12 -0.34
C VAL A 26 -8.53 4.26 -0.51
N ILE A 27 -8.17 3.52 0.53
CA ILE A 27 -7.10 2.51 0.49
C ILE A 27 -7.73 1.16 0.18
N VAL A 28 -7.46 0.62 -1.00
CA VAL A 28 -8.05 -0.66 -1.46
C VAL A 28 -7.31 -1.87 -0.89
N SER A 29 -5.98 -1.79 -0.81
CA SER A 29 -5.15 -2.87 -0.26
C SER A 29 -3.89 -2.32 0.41
N ALA A 30 -3.36 -3.08 1.37
CA ALA A 30 -2.09 -2.79 2.01
C ALA A 30 -1.35 -4.11 2.27
N THR A 31 -0.16 -4.25 1.67
CA THR A 31 0.68 -5.45 1.83
C THR A 31 2.10 -5.04 2.20
N ARG A 32 2.80 -5.90 2.96
CA ARG A 32 4.19 -5.70 3.36
C ARG A 32 5.00 -6.99 3.16
N THR A 33 6.28 -6.86 2.85
CA THR A 33 7.20 -8.00 2.92
C THR A 33 7.56 -8.32 4.38
N PRO A 34 7.99 -9.57 4.67
CA PRO A 34 8.67 -9.87 5.92
C PRO A 34 9.89 -8.95 6.11
N MET A 35 10.10 -8.49 7.34
CA MET A 35 11.28 -7.69 7.68
C MET A 35 12.35 -8.62 8.23
N GLY A 36 13.55 -8.55 7.66
CA GLY A 36 14.70 -9.31 8.12
C GLY A 36 15.59 -8.49 9.04
N SER A 37 16.37 -9.16 9.89
CA SER A 37 17.45 -8.52 10.63
C SER A 37 18.58 -8.10 9.68
N PHE A 38 19.34 -7.07 10.05
CA PHE A 38 20.53 -6.66 9.31
C PHE A 38 21.50 -7.83 9.19
N LYS A 39 21.91 -8.16 7.96
CA LYS A 39 22.72 -9.37 7.62
C LYS A 39 22.05 -10.72 7.94
N GLY A 40 20.72 -10.76 8.07
CA GLY A 40 19.95 -11.99 8.25
C GLY A 40 19.62 -12.72 6.94
N CYS A 41 18.59 -13.56 6.96
CA CYS A 41 18.18 -14.40 5.83
C CYS A 41 17.80 -13.63 4.55
N LEU A 42 17.39 -12.36 4.66
CA LEU A 42 17.03 -11.50 3.52
C LEU A 42 18.20 -10.67 2.99
N ALA A 43 19.40 -10.79 3.56
CA ALA A 43 20.57 -9.99 3.16
C ALA A 43 21.05 -10.29 1.73
N ALA A 44 20.77 -11.49 1.21
CA ALA A 44 21.09 -11.87 -0.16
C ALA A 44 20.06 -11.36 -1.19
N VAL A 45 18.92 -10.82 -0.74
CA VAL A 45 17.84 -10.36 -1.62
C VAL A 45 17.96 -8.85 -1.82
N PRO A 46 18.06 -8.36 -3.06
CA PRO A 46 18.08 -6.92 -3.34
C PRO A 46 16.79 -6.23 -2.86
N ALA A 47 16.90 -5.00 -2.37
CA ALA A 47 15.75 -4.23 -1.89
C ALA A 47 14.69 -4.00 -2.99
N THR A 48 15.12 -3.83 -4.25
CA THR A 48 14.22 -3.70 -5.41
C THR A 48 13.36 -4.94 -5.63
N LYS A 49 13.90 -6.14 -5.35
CA LYS A 49 13.15 -7.39 -5.45
C LYS A 49 12.11 -7.50 -4.33
N LEU A 50 12.45 -7.10 -3.10
CA LEU A 50 11.48 -7.03 -2.01
C LEU A 50 10.36 -6.03 -2.33
N GLY A 51 10.70 -4.87 -2.89
CA GLY A 51 9.73 -3.88 -3.38
C GLY A 51 8.80 -4.45 -4.45
N SER A 52 9.34 -5.21 -5.41
CA SER A 52 8.54 -5.84 -6.46
C SER A 52 7.51 -6.84 -5.91
N VAL A 53 7.87 -7.60 -4.88
CA VAL A 53 6.97 -8.56 -4.22
C VAL A 53 5.89 -7.84 -3.43
N ALA A 54 6.23 -6.75 -2.73
CA ALA A 54 5.25 -5.93 -2.02
C ALA A 54 4.22 -5.31 -2.98
N ILE A 55 4.68 -4.70 -4.08
CA ILE A 55 3.80 -4.08 -5.09
C ILE A 55 2.89 -5.13 -5.71
N ARG A 56 3.45 -6.27 -6.14
CA ARG A 56 2.67 -7.36 -6.72
C ARG A 56 1.63 -7.90 -5.74
N GLY A 57 2.01 -8.14 -4.49
CA GLY A 57 1.08 -8.61 -3.46
C GLY A 57 -0.07 -7.62 -3.21
N ALA A 58 0.21 -6.32 -3.22
CA ALA A 58 -0.81 -5.29 -3.05
C ALA A 58 -1.78 -5.24 -4.25
N VAL A 59 -1.27 -5.36 -5.49
CA VAL A 59 -2.08 -5.41 -6.71
C VAL A 59 -2.94 -6.67 -6.74
N ASP A 60 -2.35 -7.82 -6.44
CA ASP A 60 -3.04 -9.11 -6.39
C ASP A 60 -4.14 -9.11 -5.30
N GLN A 61 -3.89 -8.52 -4.12
CA GLN A 61 -4.91 -8.37 -3.07
C GLN A 61 -6.00 -7.35 -3.41
N ALA A 62 -5.67 -6.29 -4.15
CA ALA A 62 -6.66 -5.33 -4.61
C ALA A 62 -7.56 -5.90 -5.73
N GLY A 63 -7.14 -6.98 -6.39
CA GLY A 63 -7.90 -7.60 -7.50
C GLY A 63 -7.98 -6.71 -8.74
N ILE A 64 -7.06 -5.75 -8.89
CA ILE A 64 -7.01 -4.83 -10.02
C ILE A 64 -6.06 -5.35 -11.11
N ALA A 65 -6.36 -5.02 -12.37
CA ALA A 65 -5.41 -5.30 -13.44
C ALA A 65 -4.17 -4.38 -13.29
N PRO A 66 -2.94 -4.89 -13.52
CA PRO A 66 -1.72 -4.08 -13.43
C PRO A 66 -1.70 -2.90 -14.42
N GLU A 67 -2.53 -2.97 -15.46
CA GLU A 67 -2.73 -1.92 -16.48
C GLU A 67 -3.54 -0.72 -15.95
N GLU A 68 -4.35 -0.91 -14.90
CA GLU A 68 -5.20 0.15 -14.32
C GLU A 68 -4.45 1.08 -13.37
N VAL A 69 -3.27 0.65 -12.89
CA VAL A 69 -2.38 1.48 -12.10
C VAL A 69 -1.93 2.64 -12.98
N LYS A 70 -2.04 3.88 -12.51
CA LYS A 70 -1.60 5.07 -13.28
C LYS A 70 -0.24 5.58 -12.84
N GLU A 71 -0.01 5.56 -11.54
CA GLU A 71 1.16 6.12 -10.89
C GLU A 71 1.58 5.21 -9.75
N VAL A 72 2.90 5.11 -9.56
CA VAL A 72 3.48 4.40 -8.42
C VAL A 72 4.52 5.28 -7.75
N TYR A 73 4.32 5.46 -6.46
CA TYR A 73 5.24 6.14 -5.56
C TYR A 73 5.91 5.09 -4.68
N MET A 74 7.24 5.05 -4.71
CA MET A 74 8.03 4.17 -3.85
C MET A 74 9.24 4.93 -3.33
N GLY A 75 9.41 4.90 -2.01
CA GLY A 75 10.56 5.47 -1.34
C GLY A 75 11.71 4.49 -1.20
N ASN A 76 12.94 4.94 -1.45
CA ASN A 76 14.14 4.17 -1.15
C ASN A 76 15.28 5.07 -0.64
N VAL A 77 15.54 4.96 0.66
CA VAL A 77 16.52 5.80 1.39
C VAL A 77 17.97 5.44 1.03
N LEU A 78 18.29 4.14 0.99
CA LEU A 78 19.65 3.66 0.70
C LEU A 78 19.71 3.09 -0.72
N GLN A 79 20.11 3.92 -1.68
CA GLN A 79 20.23 3.49 -3.09
C GLN A 79 21.55 2.77 -3.42
N ALA A 80 22.51 2.73 -2.49
CA ALA A 80 23.79 2.08 -2.69
C ALA A 80 23.61 0.59 -3.04
N GLY A 81 24.11 0.19 -4.22
CA GLY A 81 24.03 -1.20 -4.70
C GLY A 81 22.70 -1.59 -5.37
N GLN A 82 21.71 -0.68 -5.47
CA GLN A 82 20.39 -0.98 -6.07
C GLN A 82 20.25 -0.52 -7.54
N GLY A 83 21.30 0.04 -8.13
CA GLY A 83 21.32 0.48 -9.53
C GLY A 83 20.49 1.74 -9.81
N GLN A 84 20.33 2.06 -11.10
CA GLN A 84 19.56 3.23 -11.54
C GLN A 84 18.06 3.00 -11.36
N ALA A 85 17.36 4.04 -10.87
CA ALA A 85 15.90 4.06 -10.71
C ALA A 85 15.32 2.80 -10.00
N PRO A 86 15.60 2.60 -8.70
CA PRO A 86 15.14 1.42 -7.95
C PRO A 86 13.63 1.19 -8.00
N THR A 87 12.82 2.26 -7.97
CA THR A 87 11.37 2.17 -8.11
C THR A 87 10.94 1.55 -9.45
N ARG A 88 11.61 1.93 -10.54
CA ARG A 88 11.33 1.37 -11.87
C ARG A 88 11.70 -0.10 -11.95
N GLN A 89 12.80 -0.51 -11.33
CA GLN A 89 13.17 -1.93 -11.26
C GLN A 89 12.15 -2.76 -10.47
N ALA A 90 11.64 -2.21 -9.35
CA ALA A 90 10.61 -2.88 -8.56
C ALA A 90 9.29 -3.04 -9.35
N LEU A 91 8.86 -2.00 -10.07
CA LEU A 91 7.70 -2.03 -10.98
C LEU A 91 7.83 -3.07 -12.10
N LEU A 92 8.97 -3.08 -12.78
CA LEU A 92 9.25 -4.06 -13.84
C LEU A 92 9.24 -5.49 -13.27
N GLY A 93 9.78 -5.69 -12.06
CA GLY A 93 9.73 -6.96 -11.35
C GLY A 93 8.32 -7.36 -10.90
N ALA A 94 7.43 -6.40 -10.67
CA ALA A 94 6.03 -6.63 -10.32
C ALA A 94 5.14 -6.93 -11.55
N GLY A 95 5.67 -6.78 -12.78
CA GLY A 95 4.95 -7.04 -14.03
C GLY A 95 4.25 -5.81 -14.62
N ILE A 96 4.53 -4.61 -14.09
CA ILE A 96 3.90 -3.36 -14.51
C ILE A 96 4.84 -2.62 -15.46
N ARG A 97 4.46 -2.47 -16.74
CA ARG A 97 5.40 -2.11 -17.82
C ARG A 97 5.18 -0.73 -18.47
N ASN A 98 4.05 -0.06 -18.27
CA ASN A 98 3.69 1.14 -19.04
C ASN A 98 3.16 2.30 -18.16
N ILE A 99 3.83 2.59 -17.05
CA ILE A 99 3.37 3.54 -16.03
C ILE A 99 4.40 4.60 -15.69
N GLN A 100 3.89 5.79 -15.36
CA GLN A 100 4.69 6.91 -14.85
C GLN A 100 5.22 6.56 -13.46
N VAL A 101 6.53 6.74 -13.28
CA VAL A 101 7.23 6.36 -12.05
C VAL A 101 7.81 7.59 -11.41
N THR A 102 7.38 7.88 -10.19
CA THR A 102 7.90 9.00 -9.40
C THR A 102 8.67 8.43 -8.21
N PRO A 103 10.01 8.33 -8.28
CA PRO A 103 10.81 7.94 -7.13
C PRO A 103 10.78 9.07 -6.09
N ILE A 104 10.61 8.70 -4.83
CA ILE A 104 10.80 9.62 -3.70
C ILE A 104 12.08 9.19 -2.97
N SER A 105 12.99 10.13 -2.74
CA SER A 105 14.28 9.90 -2.07
C SER A 105 14.17 10.10 -0.57
#